data_AF-A0A6P3Z7C1-F1
#
_entry.id   AF-A0A6P3Z7C1-F1
#
_cell.length_a   1.000
_cell.length_b   1.000
_cell.length_c   1.000
_cell.angle_alpha   90.00
_cell.angle_beta   90.00
_cell.angle_gamma   90.00
#
_symmetry.space_group_name_H-M   'P 1'
#
loop_
_entity.id
_entity.type
_entity.pdbx_description
1 polymer ?
#
loop_
_entity_poly.entity_id
_entity_poly.type
_entity_poly.pdbx_seq_one_letter_code
_entity_poly.pdbx_strand_id
1 'polypeptide(L)'
;MFGETEYDPTRQFCSISIDEQLDALGKAVVAGKIRYVGLSNETPYGVMKFVQASERGPCHQKIVSVQNSYSLLCRTFDSGLAECCHHERISLLAYSPLAMGILSGKYFSPDGGPADARLNIFKGKYSEGESRYNTSNEIIQAATLEYLQLSEKYGLHPVSLAIGSMPLSLSL
;
A
#
# COMPACT_ATOMS: atom_id res chain seq x y z
N MET A 1 8.25 -6.57 -6.89
CA MET A 1 9.10 -6.10 -5.77
C MET A 1 8.36 -4.96 -5.07
N PHE A 2 8.71 -4.60 -3.84
CA PHE A 2 8.02 -3.56 -3.05
C PHE A 2 7.84 -2.27 -3.87
N GLY A 3 6.61 -1.97 -4.29
CA GLY A 3 6.30 -0.72 -4.98
C GLY A 3 6.26 -0.72 -6.49
N GLU A 4 6.55 -1.85 -7.10
CA GLU A 4 6.32 -2.03 -8.52
C GLU A 4 4.83 -2.10 -8.79
N THR A 5 4.38 -1.37 -9.81
CA THR A 5 3.00 -1.43 -10.29
C THR A 5 2.82 -2.40 -11.45
N GLU A 6 3.93 -2.78 -12.09
CA GLU A 6 3.96 -3.68 -13.24
C GLU A 6 4.63 -5.01 -12.89
N TYR A 7 4.12 -6.08 -13.50
CA TYR A 7 4.70 -7.41 -13.34
C TYR A 7 5.89 -7.59 -14.30
N ASP A 8 7.05 -7.94 -13.75
CA ASP A 8 8.24 -8.27 -14.50
C ASP A 8 8.64 -9.74 -14.20
N PRO A 9 8.48 -10.66 -15.17
CA PRO A 9 8.81 -12.07 -14.96
C PRO A 9 10.30 -12.31 -14.73
N THR A 10 11.18 -11.39 -15.16
CA THR A 10 12.63 -11.54 -14.97
C THR A 10 13.05 -11.33 -13.51
N ARG A 11 12.19 -10.70 -12.71
CA ARG A 11 12.38 -10.46 -11.27
C ARG A 11 11.76 -11.54 -10.38
N GLN A 12 11.29 -12.65 -10.98
CA GLN A 12 10.81 -13.79 -10.23
C GLN A 12 11.96 -14.42 -9.42
N PHE A 13 11.68 -14.72 -8.15
CA PHE A 13 12.62 -15.37 -7.25
C PHE A 13 11.98 -16.60 -6.61
N CYS A 14 12.81 -17.56 -6.20
CA CYS A 14 12.34 -18.73 -5.47
C CYS A 14 11.83 -18.29 -4.09
N SER A 15 10.60 -18.67 -3.74
CA SER A 15 9.98 -18.37 -2.46
C SER A 15 9.40 -19.63 -1.82
N ILE A 16 9.18 -19.57 -0.51
CA ILE A 16 8.49 -20.65 0.22
C ILE A 16 7.08 -20.80 -0.34
N SER A 17 6.62 -22.04 -0.50
CA SER A 17 5.29 -22.31 -1.06
C SER A 17 4.18 -21.69 -0.21
N ILE A 18 3.07 -21.32 -0.84
CA ILE A 18 1.91 -20.73 -0.12
C ILE A 18 1.38 -21.70 0.94
N ASP A 19 1.28 -22.99 0.63
CA ASP A 19 0.81 -24.01 1.58
C ASP A 19 1.73 -24.09 2.81
N GLU A 20 3.06 -24.10 2.61
CA GLU A 20 4.00 -24.11 3.74
C GLU A 20 3.93 -22.83 4.59
N GLN A 21 3.73 -21.66 3.95
CA GLN A 21 3.50 -20.40 4.68
C GLN A 21 2.21 -20.48 5.51
N LEU A 22 1.11 -20.99 4.93
CA LEU A 22 -0.17 -21.14 5.63
C LEU A 22 -0.11 -22.18 6.75
N ASP A 23 0.64 -23.27 6.59
CA ASP A 23 0.91 -24.24 7.65
C ASP A 23 1.63 -23.61 8.84
N ALA A 24 2.67 -22.82 8.56
CA ALA A 24 3.42 -22.11 9.61
C ALA A 24 2.53 -21.10 10.37
N LEU A 25 1.70 -20.35 9.64
CA LEU A 25 0.75 -19.40 10.20
C LEU A 25 -0.36 -20.11 11.01
N GLY A 26 -0.86 -21.24 10.52
CA GLY A 26 -1.83 -22.09 11.22
C GLY A 26 -1.28 -22.60 12.55
N LYS A 27 -0.03 -23.08 12.57
CA LYS A 27 0.67 -23.47 13.82
C LYS A 27 0.78 -22.30 14.80
N ALA A 28 1.04 -21.09 14.31
CA ALA A 28 1.11 -19.90 15.16
C ALA A 28 -0.26 -19.53 15.76
N VAL A 29 -1.36 -19.71 15.02
CA VAL A 29 -2.73 -19.55 15.55
C VAL A 29 -3.05 -20.61 16.59
N VAL A 30 -2.79 -21.89 16.30
CA VAL A 30 -3.03 -23.00 17.25
C VAL A 30 -2.24 -22.81 18.54
N ALA A 31 -1.01 -22.30 18.45
CA ALA A 31 -0.18 -21.95 19.59
C ALA A 31 -0.62 -20.68 20.34
N GLY A 32 -1.68 -19.99 19.89
CA GLY A 32 -2.18 -18.76 20.50
C GLY A 32 -1.28 -17.53 20.32
N LYS A 33 -0.31 -17.58 19.39
CA LYS A 33 0.65 -16.49 19.16
C LYS A 33 0.08 -15.36 18.31
N ILE A 34 -0.81 -15.70 17.38
CA ILE A 34 -1.52 -14.75 16.52
C ILE A 34 -2.99 -15.13 16.47
N ARG A 35 -3.85 -14.16 16.12
CA ARG A 35 -5.31 -14.37 16.03
C ARG A 35 -5.83 -14.47 14.60
N TYR A 36 -5.18 -13.75 13.68
CA TYR A 36 -5.62 -13.61 12.29
C TYR A 36 -4.42 -13.54 11.37
N VAL A 37 -4.66 -13.84 10.09
CA VAL A 37 -3.66 -13.78 9.03
C VAL A 37 -4.00 -12.66 8.04
N GLY A 38 -3.01 -11.83 7.75
CA GLY A 38 -3.07 -10.79 6.73
C GLY A 38 -1.85 -10.84 5.83
N LEU A 39 -2.00 -10.30 4.62
CA LEU A 39 -0.95 -10.20 3.61
C LEU A 39 -0.44 -8.76 3.52
N SER A 40 0.70 -8.54 2.87
CA SER A 40 1.22 -7.18 2.64
C SER A 40 1.90 -7.07 1.29
N ASN A 41 1.63 -5.97 0.58
CA ASN A 41 2.16 -5.68 -0.75
C ASN A 41 1.93 -6.82 -1.75
N GLU A 42 0.85 -7.56 -1.55
CA GLU A 42 0.49 -8.67 -2.42
C GLU A 42 -0.28 -8.16 -3.63
N THR A 43 -0.16 -8.91 -4.72
CA THR A 43 -0.88 -8.67 -5.97
C THR A 43 -2.28 -9.30 -5.94
N PRO A 44 -3.20 -8.91 -6.85
CA PRO A 44 -4.48 -9.60 -6.98
C PRO A 44 -4.33 -11.10 -7.19
N TYR A 45 -3.37 -11.51 -8.03
CA TYR A 45 -3.04 -12.91 -8.25
C TYR A 45 -2.62 -13.59 -6.93
N GLY A 46 -1.64 -13.03 -6.22
CA GLY A 46 -1.14 -13.60 -4.98
C GLY A 46 -2.23 -13.72 -3.90
N VAL A 47 -3.03 -12.67 -3.70
CA VAL A 47 -4.17 -12.69 -2.74
C VAL A 47 -5.09 -13.86 -3.07
N MET A 48 -5.52 -14.01 -4.32
CA MET A 48 -6.42 -15.10 -4.70
C MET A 48 -5.76 -16.48 -4.58
N LYS A 49 -4.45 -16.60 -4.81
CA LYS A 49 -3.72 -17.86 -4.56
C LYS A 49 -3.70 -18.22 -3.07
N PHE A 50 -3.50 -17.26 -2.18
CA PHE A 50 -3.57 -17.47 -0.74
C PHE A 50 -4.99 -17.84 -0.28
N VAL A 51 -6.02 -17.14 -0.79
CA VAL A 51 -7.42 -17.45 -0.49
C VAL A 51 -7.74 -18.89 -0.88
N GLN A 52 -7.47 -19.28 -2.14
CA GLN A 52 -7.71 -20.64 -2.63
C GLN A 52 -6.94 -21.70 -1.84
N ALA A 53 -5.70 -21.41 -1.43
CA ALA A 53 -4.93 -22.34 -0.62
C ALA A 53 -5.49 -22.46 0.80
N SER A 54 -6.01 -21.36 1.36
CA SER A 54 -6.61 -21.35 2.70
C SER A 54 -7.86 -22.22 2.81
N GLU A 55 -8.54 -22.48 1.70
CA GLU A 55 -9.75 -23.33 1.65
C GLU A 55 -9.45 -24.83 1.58
N ARG A 56 -8.20 -25.22 1.28
CA ARG A 56 -7.84 -26.63 1.02
C ARG A 56 -7.57 -27.45 2.27
N GLY A 57 -7.23 -26.80 3.38
CA GLY A 57 -6.74 -27.46 4.59
C GLY A 57 -7.57 -27.08 5.82
N PRO A 58 -7.91 -28.03 6.72
CA PRO A 58 -8.72 -27.75 7.91
C PRO A 58 -8.00 -26.85 8.93
N CYS A 59 -6.67 -26.75 8.86
CA CYS A 59 -5.85 -25.91 9.74
C CYS A 59 -5.51 -24.55 9.14
N HIS A 60 -5.80 -24.33 7.85
CA HIS A 60 -5.47 -23.07 7.19
C HIS A 60 -6.43 -21.97 7.62
N GLN A 61 -5.87 -20.78 7.82
CA GLN A 61 -6.61 -19.62 8.32
C GLN A 61 -7.08 -18.78 7.14
N LYS A 62 -8.30 -18.24 7.25
CA LYS A 62 -8.79 -17.26 6.28
C LYS A 62 -7.88 -16.03 6.28
N ILE A 63 -7.58 -15.52 5.10
CA ILE A 63 -6.95 -14.21 4.92
C ILE A 63 -8.00 -13.13 5.21
N VAL A 64 -7.75 -12.26 6.19
CA VAL A 64 -8.73 -11.24 6.61
C VAL A 64 -8.36 -9.83 6.20
N SER A 65 -7.09 -9.58 5.90
CA SER A 65 -6.64 -8.24 5.52
C SER A 65 -5.48 -8.27 4.53
N VAL A 66 -5.35 -7.20 3.76
CA VAL A 66 -4.15 -6.91 2.96
C VAL A 66 -3.64 -5.52 3.27
N GLN A 67 -2.34 -5.37 3.52
CA GLN A 67 -1.69 -4.08 3.78
C GLN A 67 -0.96 -3.59 2.53
N ASN A 68 -1.54 -2.63 1.81
CA ASN A 68 -0.99 -2.06 0.57
C ASN A 68 -0.91 -0.53 0.63
N SER A 69 -0.03 0.03 -0.19
CA SER A 69 0.15 1.48 -0.32
C SER A 69 -1.13 2.08 -0.90
N TYR A 70 -1.65 3.13 -0.27
CA TYR A 70 -2.80 3.86 -0.78
C TYR A 70 -2.64 5.35 -0.46
N SER A 71 -2.73 6.18 -1.49
CA SER A 71 -2.78 7.63 -1.35
C SER A 71 -3.45 8.22 -2.59
N LEU A 72 -3.68 9.54 -2.61
CA LEU A 72 -4.12 10.21 -3.85
C LEU A 72 -3.14 9.95 -5.01
N LEU A 73 -1.85 9.83 -4.71
CA LEU A 73 -0.78 9.59 -5.71
C LEU A 73 -0.52 8.10 -5.97
N CYS A 74 -1.17 7.19 -5.24
CA CYS A 74 -0.96 5.76 -5.36
C CYS A 74 -2.30 5.03 -5.25
N ARG A 75 -2.92 4.77 -6.41
CA ARG A 75 -4.25 4.18 -6.55
C ARG A 75 -4.23 2.76 -7.13
N THR A 76 -3.06 2.12 -7.20
CA THR A 76 -2.86 0.76 -7.78
C THR A 76 -3.79 -0.29 -7.16
N PHE A 77 -4.16 -0.11 -5.88
CA PHE A 77 -5.15 -0.97 -5.21
C PHE A 77 -6.48 -1.03 -5.97
N ASP A 78 -6.95 0.09 -6.50
CA ASP A 78 -8.26 0.19 -7.14
C ASP A 78 -8.35 -0.61 -8.46
N SER A 79 -7.22 -0.83 -9.13
CA SER A 79 -7.19 -1.45 -10.47
C SER A 79 -7.52 -2.94 -10.49
N GLY A 80 -7.48 -3.62 -9.34
CA GLY A 80 -7.85 -5.04 -9.28
C GLY A 80 -7.85 -5.63 -7.87
N LEU A 81 -7.06 -5.08 -6.94
CA LEU A 81 -7.05 -5.57 -5.56
C LEU A 81 -8.35 -5.24 -4.84
N ALA A 82 -8.97 -4.08 -5.15
CA ALA A 82 -10.27 -3.68 -4.63
C ALA A 82 -11.37 -4.70 -4.95
N GLU A 83 -11.41 -5.23 -6.18
CA GLU A 83 -12.36 -6.25 -6.60
C GLU A 83 -12.16 -7.55 -5.80
N CYS A 84 -10.93 -8.07 -5.76
CA CYS A 84 -10.62 -9.27 -4.96
C CYS A 84 -11.01 -9.08 -3.49
N CYS A 85 -10.65 -7.94 -2.90
CA CYS A 85 -10.93 -7.65 -1.50
C CYS A 85 -12.44 -7.56 -1.21
N HIS A 86 -13.20 -6.96 -2.12
CA HIS A 86 -14.65 -6.88 -2.02
C HIS A 86 -15.30 -8.27 -2.03
N HIS A 87 -14.95 -9.11 -3.00
CA HIS A 87 -15.54 -10.45 -3.14
C HIS A 87 -15.15 -11.39 -2.00
N GLU A 88 -13.89 -11.35 -1.56
CA GLU A 88 -13.37 -12.26 -0.53
C GLU A 88 -13.58 -11.76 0.91
N ARG A 89 -14.16 -10.56 1.07
CA ARG A 89 -14.31 -9.86 2.36
C ARG A 89 -12.97 -9.70 3.07
N ILE A 90 -11.98 -9.17 2.36
CA ILE A 90 -10.64 -8.87 2.86
C ILE A 90 -10.54 -7.36 3.06
N SER A 91 -10.17 -6.91 4.26
CA SER A 91 -10.03 -5.48 4.56
C SER A 91 -8.69 -4.92 4.06
N LEU A 92 -8.72 -3.74 3.44
CA LEU A 92 -7.51 -2.97 3.17
C LEU A 92 -7.00 -2.29 4.45
N LEU A 93 -5.74 -2.53 4.79
CA LEU A 93 -4.97 -1.74 5.74
C LEU A 93 -4.06 -0.79 4.95
N ALA A 94 -4.57 0.40 4.64
CA ALA A 94 -3.84 1.38 3.84
C ALA A 94 -2.60 1.91 4.58
N TYR A 95 -1.46 1.95 3.88
CA TYR A 95 -0.26 2.64 4.38
C TYR A 95 0.20 3.74 3.41
N SER A 96 1.09 4.61 3.89
CA SER A 96 1.60 5.78 3.17
C SER A 96 0.52 6.77 2.67
N PRO A 97 -0.46 7.15 3.49
CA PRO A 97 -1.54 8.06 3.08
C PRO A 97 -1.02 9.44 2.63
N LEU A 98 0.17 9.83 3.07
CA LEU A 98 0.82 11.09 2.71
C LEU A 98 1.88 10.97 1.62
N ALA A 99 2.06 9.80 1.00
CA ALA A 99 3.07 9.57 -0.05
C ALA A 99 4.47 10.05 0.38
N MET A 100 5.01 9.51 1.47
CA MET A 100 6.28 9.95 2.10
C MET A 100 6.32 11.45 2.51
N GLY A 101 5.15 12.08 2.63
CA GLY A 101 4.98 13.47 3.02
C GLY A 101 4.74 14.43 1.85
N ILE A 102 4.71 13.94 0.60
CA ILE A 102 4.45 14.77 -0.59
C ILE A 102 3.12 15.51 -0.45
N LEU A 103 2.07 14.80 -0.02
CA LEU A 103 0.73 15.37 0.15
C LEU A 103 0.61 16.31 1.37
N SER A 104 1.69 16.58 2.10
CA SER A 104 1.71 17.70 3.06
C SER A 104 2.09 19.03 2.41
N GLY A 105 2.55 19.02 1.15
CA GLY A 105 3.03 20.20 0.43
C GLY A 105 4.44 20.66 0.80
N LYS A 106 5.04 20.11 1.87
CA LYS A 106 6.31 20.61 2.42
C LYS A 106 7.52 20.57 1.49
N TYR A 107 7.50 19.78 0.41
CA TYR A 107 8.60 19.70 -0.56
C TYR A 107 8.43 20.67 -1.74
N PHE A 108 7.32 21.42 -1.80
CA PHE A 108 7.00 22.36 -2.88
C PHE A 108 7.29 23.81 -2.48
N SER A 109 7.97 24.03 -1.35
CA SER A 109 8.56 25.33 -1.07
C SER A 109 9.74 25.61 -2.01
N PRO A 110 10.11 26.88 -2.25
CA PRO A 110 11.20 27.23 -3.18
C PRO A 110 12.55 26.59 -2.85
N ASP A 111 12.78 26.22 -1.58
CA ASP A 111 13.99 25.56 -1.09
C ASP A 111 13.91 24.01 -1.10
N GLY A 112 12.81 23.43 -1.58
CA GLY A 112 12.58 21.99 -1.61
C GLY A 112 12.20 21.36 -0.27
N GLY A 113 11.92 22.19 0.74
CA GLY A 113 11.44 21.78 2.04
C GLY A 113 12.53 21.49 3.08
N PRO A 114 12.13 21.09 4.30
CA PRO A 114 13.08 20.85 5.40
C PRO A 114 14.12 19.78 5.04
N ALA A 115 15.40 20.03 5.39
CA ALA A 115 16.49 19.10 5.10
C ALA A 115 16.34 17.75 5.84
N ASP A 116 15.68 17.76 7.00
CA ASP A 116 15.37 16.59 7.82
C ASP A 116 14.07 15.87 7.40
N ALA A 117 13.39 16.34 6.35
CA ALA A 117 12.22 15.67 5.83
C ALA A 117 12.59 14.32 5.18
N ARG A 118 11.69 13.33 5.32
CA ARG A 118 11.95 11.92 4.95
C ARG A 118 12.51 11.76 3.53
N LEU A 119 11.90 12.38 2.52
CA LEU A 119 12.38 12.26 1.15
C LEU A 119 13.77 12.89 0.97
N ASN A 120 14.07 13.98 1.65
CA ASN A 120 15.37 14.66 1.55
C ASN A 120 16.49 13.83 2.20
N ILE A 121 16.23 13.18 3.34
CA ILE A 121 17.20 12.27 3.99
C ILE A 121 17.47 11.00 3.16
N PHE A 122 16.43 10.51 2.48
CA PHE A 122 16.45 9.23 1.75
C PHE A 122 16.66 9.33 0.24
N LYS A 123 16.83 10.54 -0.28
CA LYS A 123 17.19 10.80 -1.67
C LYS A 123 18.46 10.04 -2.06
N GLY A 124 18.40 9.26 -3.13
CA GLY A 124 19.44 8.38 -3.66
C GLY A 124 19.69 7.11 -2.85
N LYS A 125 18.91 6.82 -1.80
CA LYS A 125 19.16 5.68 -0.90
C LYS A 125 18.14 4.55 -1.03
N TYR A 126 16.96 4.81 -1.59
CA TYR A 126 15.86 3.84 -1.70
C TYR A 126 15.18 3.97 -3.06
N SER A 127 15.63 3.15 -4.03
CA SER A 127 15.09 3.16 -5.39
C SER A 127 13.58 2.86 -5.43
N GLU A 128 13.07 2.05 -4.49
CA GLU A 128 11.66 1.68 -4.39
C GLU A 128 10.75 2.79 -3.84
N GLY A 129 11.31 3.72 -3.05
CA GLY A 129 10.62 4.93 -2.62
C GLY A 129 10.59 5.97 -3.73
N GLU A 130 11.68 6.05 -4.49
CA GLU A 130 11.82 6.97 -5.61
C GLU A 130 10.97 6.58 -6.81
N SER A 131 10.79 5.28 -7.11
CA SER A 131 9.98 4.85 -8.26
C SER A 131 8.50 5.26 -8.16
N ARG A 132 7.92 5.19 -6.96
CA ARG A 132 6.51 5.55 -6.71
C ARG A 132 6.28 7.03 -6.44
N TYR A 133 7.27 7.72 -5.87
CA TYR A 133 7.11 9.07 -5.31
C TYR A 133 8.17 10.03 -5.82
N ASN A 134 8.54 9.89 -7.10
CA ASN A 134 9.48 10.79 -7.75
C ASN A 134 8.84 12.18 -7.92
N THR A 135 9.24 13.15 -7.09
CA THR A 135 8.77 14.54 -7.21
C THR A 135 9.26 15.23 -8.48
N SER A 136 10.26 14.68 -9.19
CA SER A 136 10.68 15.14 -10.51
C SER A 136 9.78 14.63 -11.63
N ASN A 137 8.84 13.72 -11.36
CA ASN A 137 7.84 13.30 -12.32
C ASN A 137 6.78 14.41 -12.46
N GLU A 138 6.62 14.94 -13.67
CA GLU A 138 5.72 16.06 -13.97
C GLU A 138 4.26 15.77 -13.60
N ILE A 139 3.81 14.52 -13.77
CA ILE A 139 2.43 14.12 -13.43
C ILE A 139 2.22 14.15 -11.92
N ILE A 140 3.17 13.63 -11.14
CA ILE A 140 3.10 13.63 -9.67
C ILE A 140 3.15 15.07 -9.14
N GLN A 141 4.01 15.90 -9.71
CA GLN A 141 4.12 17.31 -9.35
C GLN A 141 2.81 18.05 -9.65
N ALA A 142 2.28 17.94 -10.88
CA ALA A 142 1.04 18.59 -11.28
C ALA A 142 -0.14 18.16 -10.40
N ALA A 143 -0.33 16.84 -10.20
CA ALA A 143 -1.40 16.31 -9.36
C ALA A 143 -1.28 16.79 -7.90
N THR A 144 -0.06 16.89 -7.37
CA THR A 144 0.14 17.40 -6.00
C THR A 144 -0.20 18.89 -5.90
N LEU A 145 0.20 19.71 -6.88
CA LEU A 145 -0.10 21.13 -6.89
C LEU A 145 -1.61 21.39 -7.00
N GLU A 146 -2.33 20.68 -7.87
CA GLU A 146 -3.79 20.77 -7.96
C GLU A 146 -4.48 20.38 -6.66
N TYR A 147 -3.98 19.32 -6.01
CA TYR A 147 -4.46 18.90 -4.70
C TYR A 147 -4.23 19.96 -3.61
N LEU A 148 -3.09 20.64 -3.60
CA LEU A 148 -2.81 21.73 -2.66
C LEU A 148 -3.74 22.92 -2.90
N GLN A 149 -3.98 23.29 -4.17
CA GLN A 149 -4.97 24.33 -4.52
C GLN A 149 -6.38 23.95 -4.05
N LEU A 150 -6.75 22.66 -4.15
CA LEU A 150 -8.04 22.18 -3.64
C LEU A 150 -8.12 22.32 -2.11
N SER A 151 -7.03 22.03 -1.41
CA SER A 151 -6.95 22.18 0.05
C SER A 151 -7.14 23.65 0.48
N GLU A 152 -6.50 24.59 -0.22
CA GLU A 152 -6.65 26.03 0.00
C GLU A 152 -8.07 26.51 -0.29
N LYS A 153 -8.63 26.10 -1.44
CA LYS A 153 -9.99 26.47 -1.87
C LYS A 153 -11.06 26.11 -0.83
N TYR A 154 -10.91 24.98 -0.16
CA TYR A 154 -11.87 24.51 0.85
C TYR A 154 -11.44 24.79 2.30
N GLY A 155 -10.32 25.49 2.52
CA GLY A 155 -9.82 25.80 3.86
C GLY A 155 -9.45 24.56 4.68
N LEU A 156 -9.04 23.47 4.03
CA LEU A 156 -8.63 22.22 4.68
C LEU A 156 -7.11 22.13 4.74
N HIS A 157 -6.56 21.68 5.87
CA HIS A 157 -5.15 21.36 5.93
C HIS A 157 -4.86 20.18 4.98
N PRO A 158 -3.81 20.22 4.13
CA PRO A 158 -3.50 19.14 3.18
C PRO A 158 -3.51 17.76 3.85
N VAL A 159 -2.75 17.58 4.92
CA VAL A 159 -2.71 16.30 5.66
C VAL A 159 -4.10 15.77 6.03
N SER A 160 -5.01 16.62 6.48
CA SER A 160 -6.39 16.23 6.81
C SER A 160 -7.16 15.80 5.56
N LEU A 161 -7.01 16.53 4.45
CA LEU A 161 -7.62 16.17 3.17
C LEU A 161 -7.08 14.83 2.64
N ALA A 162 -5.78 14.58 2.75
CA ALA A 162 -5.18 13.31 2.33
C ALA A 162 -5.71 12.13 3.15
N ILE A 163 -5.74 12.25 4.49
CA ILE A 163 -6.28 11.20 5.36
C ILE A 163 -7.78 11.00 5.12
N GLY A 164 -8.55 12.09 4.96
CA GLY A 164 -9.98 12.02 4.68
C GLY A 164 -10.32 11.41 3.32
N SER A 165 -9.39 11.44 2.36
CA SER A 165 -9.55 10.81 1.04
C SER A 165 -9.26 9.30 1.02
N MET A 166 -8.78 8.73 2.13
CA MET A 166 -8.55 7.30 2.24
C MET A 166 -9.90 6.56 2.20
N PRO A 167 -9.98 5.38 1.56
CA PRO A 167 -11.17 4.55 1.64
C PRO A 167 -11.41 4.26 3.10
N LEU A 168 -12.59 4.65 3.60
CA LEU A 168 -13.08 4.11 4.86
C LEU A 168 -13.00 2.61 4.72
N SER A 169 -12.35 1.95 5.69
CA SER A 169 -12.27 0.49 5.73
C SER A 169 -13.66 -0.03 5.40
N LEU A 170 -13.79 -0.68 4.23
CA LEU A 170 -15.03 -1.25 3.76
C LEU A 170 -15.40 -2.29 4.80
N SER A 171 -16.17 -1.84 5.78
CA SER A 171 -16.75 -2.65 6.82
C SER A 171 -17.88 -3.36 6.10
N LEU A 172 -17.55 -4.49 5.47
CA LEU A 172 -18.51 -5.46 4.96
C LEU A 172 -18.97 -6.33 6.12
#